data_AF-A0AAU9F9M2-F1
#
_entry.id   AF-A0AAU9F9M2-F1
#
_cell.length_a   1.000
_cell.length_b   1.000
_cell.length_c   1.000
_cell.angle_alpha   90.00
_cell.angle_beta   90.00
_cell.angle_gamma   90.00
#
_symmetry.space_group_name_H-M   'P 1'
#
loop_
_entity.id
_entity.type
_entity.pdbx_description
1 polymer ?
#
loop_
_entity_poly.entity_id
_entity_poly.type
_entity_poly.pdbx_seq_one_letter_code
_entity_poly.pdbx_strand_id
1 'polypeptide(L)'
;MPQNELIFARGHLAPVGDFVFEKDIRLTSKYINVVAQFASINNGNWKIIENWVRRQLTSRTFDVLKVCTGALHVLQLSDTRGNWKDTSLLAPNKNPIPKWMYKIVSHISEAHFVFLTYNNVRPTPESGTQICMYVCVYVGSGCASHNNLR
;
A
#
# COMPACT_ATOMS: atom_id res chain seq x y z
N MET A 1 -17.74 2.01 16.24
CA MET A 1 -17.18 1.90 14.88
C MET A 1 -17.98 0.84 14.14
N PRO A 2 -18.27 1.02 12.84
CA PRO A 2 -18.89 -0.04 12.05
C PRO A 2 -17.98 -1.27 12.04
N GLN A 3 -18.54 -2.47 12.25
CA GLN A 3 -17.83 -3.75 12.32
C GLN A 3 -16.89 -4.02 11.11
N ASN A 4 -17.14 -3.36 9.97
CA ASN A 4 -16.43 -3.55 8.70
C ASN A 4 -15.01 -2.95 8.62
N GLU A 5 -14.55 -2.19 9.61
CA GLU A 5 -13.21 -1.56 9.56
C GLU A 5 -12.08 -2.45 10.11
N LEU A 6 -12.43 -3.51 10.83
CA LEU A 6 -11.46 -4.41 11.50
C LEU A 6 -11.23 -5.74 10.76
N ILE A 7 -11.74 -5.87 9.54
CA ILE A 7 -11.58 -7.09 8.73
C ILE A 7 -10.38 -6.97 7.79
N PHE A 8 -9.70 -8.09 7.57
CA PHE A 8 -8.71 -8.21 6.51
C PHE A 8 -9.40 -8.54 5.19
N ALA A 9 -9.11 -7.74 4.17
CA ALA A 9 -9.43 -8.00 2.79
C ALA A 9 -8.21 -8.59 2.06
N ARG A 10 -8.46 -9.11 0.85
CA ARG A 10 -7.42 -9.45 -0.12
C ARG A 10 -6.93 -8.15 -0.76
N GLY A 11 -5.81 -7.62 -0.31
CA GLY A 11 -5.15 -6.47 -0.94
C GLY A 11 -4.32 -6.96 -2.13
N HIS A 12 -4.63 -6.47 -3.33
CA HIS A 12 -3.96 -6.91 -4.56
C HIS A 12 -2.62 -6.19 -4.74
N LEU A 13 -1.56 -6.91 -5.12
CA LEU A 13 -0.25 -6.32 -5.44
C LEU A 13 -0.26 -5.73 -6.87
N ALA A 14 -0.73 -6.49 -7.85
CA ALA A 14 -1.13 -6.02 -9.17
C ALA A 14 -2.66 -5.82 -9.17
N PRO A 15 -3.16 -4.58 -9.16
CA PRO A 15 -4.59 -4.34 -9.01
C PRO A 15 -5.35 -4.62 -10.30
N VAL A 16 -6.61 -5.04 -10.15
CA VAL A 16 -7.51 -5.38 -11.28
C VAL A 16 -7.59 -4.24 -12.30
N GLY A 17 -7.66 -3.00 -11.81
CA GLY A 17 -7.87 -1.81 -12.65
C GLY A 17 -6.70 -1.45 -13.57
N ASP A 18 -5.55 -2.12 -13.45
CA ASP A 18 -4.38 -1.88 -14.30
C ASP A 18 -4.37 -2.79 -15.55
N PHE A 19 -5.36 -3.68 -15.68
CA PHE A 19 -5.46 -4.64 -16.78
C PHE A 19 -6.77 -4.49 -17.54
N VAL A 20 -6.71 -4.64 -18.86
CA VAL A 20 -7.87 -4.48 -19.76
C VAL A 20 -8.41 -5.84 -20.23
N PHE A 21 -7.54 -6.83 -20.44
CA PHE A 21 -7.96 -8.15 -20.92
C PHE A 21 -8.47 -9.03 -19.79
N GLU A 22 -9.59 -9.72 -20.03
CA GLU A 22 -10.25 -10.57 -19.04
C GLU A 22 -9.32 -11.63 -18.44
N LYS A 23 -8.46 -12.23 -19.28
CA LYS A 23 -7.46 -13.21 -18.84
C LYS A 23 -6.56 -12.64 -17.73
N ASP A 24 -6.10 -11.40 -17.89
CA ASP A 24 -5.15 -10.77 -16.98
C ASP A 24 -5.86 -10.31 -15.71
N ILE A 25 -7.08 -9.77 -15.85
CA ILE A 25 -7.97 -9.45 -14.73
C ILE A 25 -8.18 -10.67 -13.83
N ARG A 26 -8.45 -11.85 -14.41
CA ARG A 26 -8.63 -13.11 -13.64
C ARG A 26 -7.35 -13.54 -12.93
N LEU A 27 -6.18 -13.28 -13.51
CA LEU A 27 -4.89 -13.56 -12.86
C LEU A 27 -4.66 -12.70 -11.63
N THR A 28 -5.14 -11.45 -11.61
CA THR A 28 -4.99 -10.58 -10.42
C THR A 28 -5.71 -11.11 -9.17
N SER A 29 -6.71 -11.99 -9.34
CA SER A 29 -7.48 -12.56 -8.22
C SER A 29 -6.83 -13.81 -7.60
N LYS A 30 -5.67 -14.25 -8.10
CA LYS A 30 -4.93 -15.40 -7.56
C LYS A 30 -4.27 -15.05 -6.23
N TYR A 31 -4.22 -16.00 -5.29
CA TYR A 31 -3.65 -15.76 -3.96
C TYR A 31 -2.17 -15.37 -3.96
N ILE A 32 -1.42 -15.71 -5.01
CA ILE A 32 -0.02 -15.27 -5.16
C ILE A 32 0.10 -13.75 -5.37
N ASN A 33 -0.97 -13.09 -5.81
CA ASN A 33 -1.05 -11.65 -6.02
C ASN A 33 -1.70 -10.90 -4.86
N VAL A 34 -2.00 -11.55 -3.74
CA VAL A 34 -2.71 -10.91 -2.63
C VAL A 34 -1.93 -10.99 -1.33
N VAL A 35 -2.04 -9.92 -0.56
CA VAL A 35 -1.62 -9.88 0.84
C VAL A 35 -2.81 -9.52 1.72
N ALA A 36 -2.72 -9.85 3.00
CA ALA A 36 -3.74 -9.45 3.96
C ALA A 36 -3.64 -7.95 4.26
N GLN A 37 -4.70 -7.20 3.98
CA GLN A 37 -4.73 -5.76 4.19
C GLN A 37 -6.01 -5.38 4.92
N PHE A 38 -5.96 -4.46 5.89
CA PHE A 38 -7.19 -3.97 6.50
C PHE A 38 -8.11 -3.39 5.43
N ALA A 39 -9.39 -3.77 5.44
CA ALA A 39 -10.32 -3.42 4.36
C ALA A 39 -10.49 -1.90 4.20
N SER A 40 -10.46 -1.14 5.30
CA SER A 40 -10.50 0.33 5.27
C SER A 40 -9.27 0.93 4.57
N ILE A 41 -8.10 0.30 4.71
CA ILE A 41 -6.85 0.75 4.07
C ILE A 41 -6.84 0.36 2.59
N ASN A 42 -7.23 -0.88 2.28
CA ASN A 42 -7.34 -1.39 0.91
C ASN A 42 -8.32 -0.55 0.08
N ASN A 43 -9.52 -0.30 0.62
CA ASN A 43 -10.57 0.45 -0.08
C ASN A 43 -10.41 1.97 0.04
N GLY A 44 -9.55 2.45 0.94
CA GLY A 44 -9.26 3.86 1.19
C GLY A 44 -7.93 4.29 0.57
N ASN A 45 -6.95 4.63 1.42
CA ASN A 45 -5.67 5.22 1.01
C ASN A 45 -4.97 4.44 -0.09
N TRP A 46 -4.99 3.11 -0.05
CA TRP A 46 -4.34 2.29 -1.06
C TRP A 46 -4.99 2.42 -2.43
N LYS A 47 -6.33 2.37 -2.50
CA LYS A 47 -7.10 2.63 -3.71
C LYS A 47 -6.89 4.05 -4.25
N ILE A 48 -6.70 5.03 -3.38
CA ILE A 48 -6.38 6.42 -3.78
C ILE A 48 -5.02 6.46 -4.49
N ILE A 49 -4.00 5.77 -3.96
CA ILE A 49 -2.67 5.68 -4.59
C ILE A 49 -2.79 5.00 -5.96
N GLU A 50 -3.48 3.86 -6.06
CA GLU A 50 -3.71 3.19 -7.35
C GLU A 50 -4.42 4.10 -8.37
N ASN A 51 -5.43 4.84 -7.93
CA ASN A 51 -6.12 5.83 -8.75
C ASN A 51 -5.19 6.97 -9.20
N TRP A 52 -4.32 7.42 -8.31
CA TRP A 52 -3.35 8.46 -8.64
C TRP A 52 -2.37 8.01 -9.73
N VAL A 53 -1.86 6.78 -9.65
CA VAL A 53 -0.94 6.21 -10.66
C VAL A 53 -1.60 6.16 -12.03
N ARG A 54 -2.80 5.59 -12.12
CA ARG A 54 -3.55 5.54 -13.39
C ARG A 54 -3.89 6.93 -13.91
N ARG A 55 -4.18 7.88 -13.02
CA ARG A 55 -4.49 9.25 -13.42
C ARG A 55 -3.33 9.87 -14.20
N GLN A 56 -2.08 9.62 -13.79
CA GLN A 56 -0.91 10.17 -14.49
C GLN A 56 -0.84 9.78 -15.97
N LEU A 57 -1.32 8.58 -16.31
CA LEU A 57 -1.41 8.11 -17.69
C LEU A 57 -2.60 8.75 -18.41
N THR A 58 -3.77 8.78 -17.78
CA THR A 58 -4.99 9.35 -18.39
C THR A 58 -4.91 10.87 -18.61
N SER A 59 -4.15 11.59 -17.77
CA SER A 59 -3.86 13.02 -17.95
C SER A 59 -2.71 13.30 -18.92
N ARG A 60 -2.11 12.24 -19.51
CA ARG A 60 -0.93 12.32 -20.38
C ARG A 60 0.26 13.02 -19.72
N THR A 61 0.37 12.92 -18.39
CA THR A 61 1.55 13.39 -17.65
C THR A 61 2.75 12.49 -17.91
N PHE A 62 2.50 11.18 -18.02
CA PHE A 62 3.45 10.17 -18.50
C PHE A 62 2.77 9.30 -19.55
N ASP A 63 3.55 8.74 -20.47
CA ASP A 63 3.11 7.80 -21.51
C ASP A 63 3.11 6.36 -21.02
N VAL A 64 4.10 5.99 -20.21
CA VAL A 64 4.24 4.68 -19.57
C VAL A 64 4.76 4.83 -18.15
N LEU A 65 4.35 3.93 -17.26
CA LEU A 65 4.88 3.86 -15.90
C LEU A 65 5.29 2.43 -15.58
N LYS A 66 6.48 2.27 -15.00
CA LYS A 66 6.91 1.02 -14.38
C LYS A 66 6.47 1.06 -12.92
N VAL A 67 5.69 0.08 -12.50
CA VAL A 67 5.14 0.01 -11.14
C VAL A 67 5.62 -1.27 -10.46
N CYS A 68 6.31 -1.13 -9.33
CA CYS A 68 6.67 -2.23 -8.45
C CYS A 68 5.86 -2.10 -7.16
N THR A 69 5.14 -3.14 -6.77
CA THR A 69 4.31 -3.15 -5.57
C THR A 69 4.75 -4.29 -4.67
N GLY A 70 4.79 -4.06 -3.37
CA GLY A 70 5.13 -5.11 -2.42
C GLY A 70 4.76 -4.76 -0.99
N ALA A 71 5.27 -5.60 -0.10
CA ALA A 71 5.02 -5.55 1.33
C ALA A 71 6.34 -5.60 2.10
N LEU A 72 6.38 -4.96 3.27
CA LEU A 72 7.55 -4.94 4.16
C LEU A 72 7.15 -5.24 5.59
N HIS A 73 7.97 -6.07 6.24
CA HIS A 73 7.85 -6.52 7.63
C HIS A 73 6.52 -7.23 7.95
N VAL A 74 6.43 -7.81 9.15
CA VAL A 74 5.20 -8.41 9.67
C VAL A 74 4.54 -7.44 10.64
N LEU A 75 3.23 -7.25 10.49
CA LEU A 75 2.42 -6.43 11.38
C LEU A 75 2.40 -7.06 12.76
N GLN A 76 2.68 -6.26 13.78
CA GLN A 76 2.51 -6.66 15.17
C GLN A 76 1.20 -6.08 15.71
N LEU A 77 0.41 -6.92 16.38
CA LEU A 77 -0.78 -6.52 17.12
C LEU A 77 -0.66 -7.04 18.56
N SER A 78 -1.20 -6.29 19.51
CA SER A 78 -1.24 -6.71 20.90
C SER A 78 -2.33 -7.75 21.12
N ASP A 79 -1.99 -8.80 21.88
CA ASP A 79 -2.98 -9.75 22.38
C ASP A 79 -3.79 -9.17 23.55
N THR A 80 -4.76 -9.94 24.06
CA THR A 80 -5.62 -9.51 25.18
C THR A 80 -4.87 -9.24 26.47
N ARG A 81 -3.60 -9.64 26.58
CA ARG A 81 -2.71 -9.39 27.71
C ARG A 81 -1.72 -8.25 27.45
N GLY A 82 -1.85 -7.56 26.30
CA GLY A 82 -0.99 -6.46 25.90
C GLY A 82 0.35 -6.89 25.28
N ASN A 83 0.58 -8.19 25.03
CA ASN A 83 1.82 -8.63 24.41
C ASN A 83 1.75 -8.46 22.89
N TRP A 84 2.72 -7.75 22.32
CA TRP A 84 2.84 -7.57 20.88
C TRP A 84 3.36 -8.85 20.21
N LYS A 85 2.67 -9.28 19.15
CA LYS A 85 3.02 -10.49 18.39
C LYS A 85 2.87 -10.26 16.91
N ASP A 86 3.76 -10.89 16.15
CA ASP A 86 3.66 -10.98 14.69
C ASP A 86 2.32 -11.63 14.30
N THR A 87 1.59 -10.95 13.44
CA THR A 87 0.22 -11.33 13.07
C THR A 87 0.24 -12.11 11.76
N SER A 88 -0.45 -13.25 11.73
CA SER A 88 -0.57 -14.10 10.53
C SER A 88 -1.96 -14.76 10.46
N LEU A 89 -2.37 -15.13 9.24
CA LEU A 89 -3.61 -15.89 9.01
C LEU A 89 -3.35 -17.41 9.04
N LEU A 90 -4.35 -18.17 9.50
CA LEU A 90 -4.49 -19.65 9.42
C LEU A 90 -3.50 -20.51 10.24
N ALA A 91 -2.45 -19.94 10.83
CA ALA A 91 -1.58 -20.46 11.89
C ALA A 91 -0.38 -19.50 12.03
N PRO A 92 0.39 -19.53 13.12
CA PRO A 92 1.65 -18.78 13.21
C PRO A 92 2.53 -19.02 11.97
N ASN A 93 3.06 -17.94 11.40
CA ASN A 93 4.05 -17.95 10.31
C ASN A 93 3.59 -18.52 8.95
N LYS A 94 2.29 -18.75 8.72
CA LYS A 94 1.81 -19.19 7.39
C LYS A 94 1.61 -18.02 6.44
N ASN A 95 0.65 -17.17 6.76
CA ASN A 95 0.29 -16.02 5.93
C ASN A 95 0.54 -14.74 6.75
N PRO A 96 1.80 -14.26 6.83
CA PRO A 96 2.12 -13.06 7.59
C PRO A 96 1.34 -11.87 7.03
N ILE A 97 0.76 -11.09 7.93
CA ILE A 97 0.09 -9.84 7.58
C ILE A 97 1.19 -8.77 7.48
N PRO A 98 1.35 -8.09 6.33
CA PRO A 98 2.40 -7.11 6.18
C PRO A 98 2.19 -5.90 7.09
N LYS A 99 3.28 -5.37 7.66
CA LYS A 99 3.26 -4.11 8.44
C LYS A 99 3.08 -2.91 7.52
N TRP A 100 3.74 -2.93 6.37
CA TRP A 100 3.73 -1.86 5.40
C TRP A 100 3.45 -2.38 4.00
N MET A 101 2.72 -1.59 3.22
CA MET A 101 2.55 -1.75 1.78
C MET A 101 3.32 -0.66 1.07
N TYR A 102 4.06 -0.98 0.01
CA TYR A 102 4.77 0.01 -0.78
C TYR A 102 4.41 -0.07 -2.26
N LYS A 103 4.51 1.08 -2.94
CA LYS A 103 4.46 1.18 -4.39
C LYS A 103 5.56 2.10 -4.87
N ILE A 104 6.43 1.60 -5.73
CA ILE A 104 7.47 2.36 -6.42
C ILE A 104 6.98 2.54 -7.86
N VAL A 105 6.91 3.79 -8.29
CA VAL A 105 6.48 4.18 -9.62
C VAL A 105 7.63 4.92 -10.28
N SER A 106 8.06 4.46 -11.45
CA SER A 106 9.16 5.09 -12.18
C SER A 106 8.84 5.27 -13.66
N HIS A 107 9.47 6.26 -14.26
CA HIS A 107 9.39 6.59 -15.69
C HIS A 107 10.80 6.70 -16.28
N ILE A 108 10.95 6.59 -17.60
CA ILE A 108 12.25 6.69 -18.28
C ILE A 108 12.87 8.09 -18.19
N SER A 109 12.07 9.12 -17.85
CA SER A 109 12.57 10.47 -17.58
C SER A 109 13.22 10.62 -16.19
N GLU A 110 13.55 9.53 -15.50
CA GLU A 110 14.08 9.51 -14.12
C GLU A 110 13.11 10.10 -13.06
N ALA A 111 11.82 10.19 -13.38
CA ALA A 111 10.81 10.52 -12.38
C ALA A 111 10.53 9.28 -11.50
N HIS A 112 10.61 9.46 -10.18
CA HIS A 112 10.38 8.40 -9.20
C HIS A 112 9.41 8.86 -8.12
N PHE A 113 8.41 8.02 -7.82
CA PHE A 113 7.48 8.21 -6.72
C PHE A 113 7.48 6.95 -5.85
N VAL A 114 7.64 7.13 -4.55
CA VAL A 114 7.62 6.03 -3.57
C VAL A 114 6.49 6.30 -2.60
N PHE A 115 5.53 5.40 -2.57
CA PHE A 115 4.42 5.42 -1.64
C PHE A 115 4.62 4.33 -0.60
N LEU A 116 4.34 4.68 0.65
CA LEU A 116 4.29 3.73 1.74
C LEU A 116 2.99 3.91 2.52
N THR A 117 2.32 2.81 2.82
CA THR A 117 1.08 2.79 3.59
C THR A 117 1.25 1.86 4.77
N TYR A 118 1.02 2.38 5.97
CA TYR A 118 0.98 1.57 7.18
C TYR A 118 -0.27 0.69 7.16
N ASN A 119 -0.11 -0.62 7.30
CA ASN A 119 -1.22 -1.57 7.24
C ASN A 119 -1.77 -1.83 8.65
N ASN A 120 -2.15 -0.78 9.37
CA ASN A 120 -2.80 -0.89 10.67
C ASN A 120 -3.79 0.27 10.86
N VAL A 121 -5.02 -0.06 11.25
CA VAL A 121 -6.10 0.89 11.50
C VAL A 121 -6.01 1.57 12.88
N ARG A 122 -5.12 1.07 13.75
CA ARG A 122 -4.84 1.64 15.07
C ARG A 122 -3.35 1.93 15.21
N PRO A 123 -2.82 2.94 14.51
CA PRO A 123 -1.44 3.33 14.71
C PRO A 123 -1.20 3.81 16.14
N THR A 124 -0.13 3.30 16.75
CA THR A 124 0.44 3.88 17.97
C THR A 124 1.28 5.10 17.60
N PRO A 125 1.52 6.05 18.52
CA PRO A 125 2.37 7.21 18.25
C PRO A 125 3.76 6.86 17.70
N GLU A 126 4.31 5.71 18.09
CA GLU A 126 5.60 5.18 17.62
C GLU A 126 5.55 4.59 16.20
N SER A 127 4.35 4.34 15.66
CA SER A 127 4.18 3.78 14.31
C SER A 127 4.60 4.76 13.20
N GLY A 128 4.64 6.08 13.49
CA GLY A 128 4.98 7.13 12.53
C GLY A 128 6.48 7.40 12.36
N THR A 129 7.34 6.83 13.22
CA THR A 129 8.77 7.20 13.30
C THR A 129 9.71 6.29 12.52
N GLN A 130 9.19 5.26 11.83
CA GLN A 130 10.02 4.15 11.31
C GLN A 130 10.24 4.14 9.80
N ILE A 131 9.67 5.07 9.04
CA ILE A 131 10.06 5.26 7.64
C ILE A 131 10.50 6.68 7.41
N CYS A 132 11.69 6.79 6.83
CA CYS A 132 12.30 8.03 6.40
C CYS A 132 11.33 8.83 5.51
N MET A 133 10.75 9.90 6.05
CA MET A 133 9.96 10.90 5.32
C MET A 133 10.83 11.87 4.51
N TYR A 134 11.96 11.40 3.99
CA TYR A 134 12.80 12.19 3.09
C TYR A 134 13.24 11.33 1.91
N VAL A 135 12.39 11.27 0.88
CA VAL A 135 12.88 11.05 -0.49
C VAL A 135 12.86 12.42 -1.15
N CYS A 136 13.97 13.15 -0.99
CA CYS A 136 14.23 14.36 -1.75
C CYS A 136 14.53 13.95 -3.20
N VAL A 137 13.61 14.21 -4.12
CA VAL A 137 13.93 14.20 -5.56
C VAL A 137 14.27 15.63 -5.93
N TYR A 138 15.56 15.90 -6.18
CA TYR A 138 15.97 17.17 -6.77
C TYR A 138 15.48 17.23 -8.22
N VAL A 139 14.39 17.94 -8.46
CA VAL A 139 14.13 18.61 -9.74
C VAL A 139 13.58 19.99 -9.39
N GLY A 140 14.17 21.03 -9.99
CA GLY A 140 14.07 22.41 -9.54
C GLY A 140 12.68 22.89 -9.15
N SER A 141 12.65 23.61 -8.01
CA SER A 141 11.57 24.43 -7.45
C SER A 141 10.63 23.76 -6.43
N GLY A 142 11.12 23.65 -5.18
CA GLY A 142 10.31 23.80 -3.96
C GLY A 142 9.61 22.55 -3.38
N CYS A 143 10.10 22.06 -2.23
CA CYS A 143 9.35 21.14 -1.38
C CYS A 143 8.17 21.89 -0.72
N ALA A 144 6.93 21.55 -1.09
CA ALA A 144 5.75 21.97 -0.34
C ALA A 144 5.24 20.80 0.51
N SER A 145 5.48 20.87 1.83
CA SER A 145 4.87 19.98 2.82
C SER A 145 3.35 20.19 2.81
N HIS A 146 2.61 19.23 2.26
CA HIS A 146 1.17 19.18 2.47
C HIS A 146 0.88 18.29 3.67
N ASN A 147 0.95 18.89 4.86
CA ASN A 147 0.22 18.38 6.01
C ASN A 147 -1.26 18.65 5.76
N ASN A 148 -2.01 17.66 5.29
CA ASN A 148 -3.44 17.52 5.56
C ASN A 148 -3.97 16.23 4.91
N LEU A 149 -3.98 15.15 5.67
CA LEU A 149 -4.98 14.10 5.52
C LEU A 149 -5.57 13.86 6.91
N ARG A 150 -6.76 14.44 7.14
CA ARG A 150 -7.69 13.97 8.17
C ARG A 150 -8.37 12.70 7.66
#